data_AF-A0AAD1KNW1-F1
#
_entry.id   AF-A0AAD1KNW1-F1
#
_cell.length_a   1.000
_cell.length_b   1.000
_cell.length_c   1.000
_cell.angle_alpha   90.00
_cell.angle_beta   90.00
_cell.angle_gamma   90.00
#
_symmetry.space_group_name_H-M   'P 1'
#
loop_
_entity.id
_entity.type
_entity.pdbx_description
1 polymer ?
#
loop_
_entity_poly.entity_id
_entity_poly.type
_entity_poly.pdbx_seq_one_letter_code
_entity_poly.pdbx_strand_id
1 'polypeptide(L)'
;MTPLKKLATCATTWLVIGLLGGVLYREFTKAHNFTGWTQLKVVHTHSLALGFMLTLIVLLLERAFTLSQHRGAFATYFWGFNLGLMVTITMLVVHGIMQVNGHTDVSPTISGIAGLGHISLSVGLIGLMVALFKSLPTANPRDQVIIDR
;
A
#
# COMPACT_ATOMS: atom_id res chain seq x y z
N MET A 1 -19.03 10.98 -0.68
CA MET A 1 -18.65 9.55 -0.49
C MET A 1 -18.23 9.32 0.96
N THR A 2 -18.73 8.26 1.59
CA THR A 2 -18.30 7.84 2.94
C THR A 2 -16.86 7.29 2.93
N PRO A 3 -16.13 7.33 4.06
CA PRO A 3 -14.76 6.78 4.16
C PRO A 3 -14.67 5.33 3.71
N LEU A 4 -15.65 4.51 4.12
CA LEU A 4 -15.76 3.09 3.71
C LEU A 4 -15.87 2.92 2.18
N LYS A 5 -16.71 3.72 1.51
CA LYS A 5 -16.85 3.66 0.04
C LYS A 5 -15.54 4.07 -0.66
N LYS A 6 -14.81 5.04 -0.11
CA LYS A 6 -13.50 5.45 -0.65
C LYS A 6 -12.48 4.32 -0.54
N LEU A 7 -12.35 3.71 0.64
CA LEU A 7 -11.43 2.59 0.85
C LEU A 7 -11.78 1.38 -0.03
N ALA A 8 -13.07 1.06 -0.18
CA ALA A 8 -13.53 -0.01 -1.06
C ALA A 8 -13.15 0.26 -2.52
N THR A 9 -13.39 1.49 -3.00
CA THR A 9 -13.01 1.89 -4.36
C THR A 9 -11.50 1.80 -4.56
N CYS A 10 -10.69 2.28 -3.61
CA CYS A 10 -9.23 2.15 -3.67
C CYS A 10 -8.78 0.69 -3.70
N ALA A 11 -9.35 -0.17 -2.85
CA ALA A 11 -9.03 -1.60 -2.85
C ALA A 11 -9.33 -2.23 -4.22
N THR A 12 -10.51 -1.95 -4.80
CA THR A 12 -10.87 -2.45 -6.14
C THR A 12 -9.92 -1.92 -7.22
N THR A 13 -9.53 -0.64 -7.17
CA THR A 13 -8.55 -0.08 -8.11
C THR A 13 -7.20 -0.80 -8.02
N TRP A 14 -6.69 -1.02 -6.80
CA TRP A 14 -5.42 -1.74 -6.59
C TRP A 14 -5.51 -3.21 -6.99
N LEU A 15 -6.66 -3.86 -6.82
CA LEU A 15 -6.92 -5.21 -7.32
C LEU A 15 -6.79 -5.26 -8.85
N VAL A 16 -7.46 -4.36 -9.56
CA VAL A 16 -7.39 -4.29 -11.03
C VAL A 16 -5.96 -4.05 -11.49
N ILE A 17 -5.25 -3.09 -10.88
CA ILE A 17 -3.83 -2.81 -11.18
C ILE A 17 -2.96 -4.05 -10.95
N GLY A 18 -3.15 -4.75 -9.83
CA GLY A 18 -2.38 -5.96 -9.51
C GLY A 18 -2.62 -7.08 -10.52
N LEU A 19 -3.87 -7.33 -10.91
CA LEU A 19 -4.20 -8.33 -11.93
C LEU A 19 -3.60 -7.98 -13.29
N LEU A 20 -3.74 -6.72 -13.74
CA LEU A 20 -3.13 -6.22 -14.97
C LEU A 20 -1.61 -6.33 -14.93
N GLY A 21 -0.97 -6.00 -13.80
CA GLY A 21 0.47 -6.15 -13.61
C GLY A 21 0.96 -7.61 -13.73
N GLY A 22 0.16 -8.57 -13.24
CA GLY A 22 0.45 -9.99 -13.39
C GLY A 22 0.39 -10.48 -14.84
N VAL A 23 -0.63 -10.02 -15.59
CA VAL A 23 -0.76 -10.31 -17.03
C VAL A 23 0.36 -9.63 -17.80
N LEU A 24 0.65 -8.36 -17.52
CA LEU A 24 1.73 -7.60 -18.14
C LEU A 24 3.07 -8.33 -17.99
N TYR A 25 3.41 -8.81 -16.79
CA TYR A 25 4.63 -9.59 -16.57
C TYR A 25 4.70 -10.84 -17.46
N ARG A 26 3.61 -11.62 -17.54
CA ARG A 26 3.58 -12.86 -18.33
C ARG A 26 3.70 -12.59 -19.82
N GLU A 27 2.92 -11.65 -20.35
CA GLU A 27 2.90 -11.36 -21.78
C GLU A 27 4.18 -10.64 -22.22
N PHE A 28 4.69 -9.71 -21.42
CA PHE A 28 5.88 -8.94 -21.77
C PHE A 28 7.16 -9.78 -21.78
N THR A 29 7.34 -10.66 -20.77
CA THR A 29 8.51 -11.56 -20.74
C THR A 29 8.46 -12.60 -21.85
N LYS A 30 7.26 -13.11 -22.16
CA LYS A 30 7.05 -14.03 -23.29
C LYS A 30 7.34 -13.36 -24.63
N ALA A 31 6.89 -12.13 -24.85
CA ALA A 31 7.16 -11.37 -26.07
C ALA A 31 8.66 -11.11 -26.31
N HIS A 32 9.45 -10.97 -25.24
CA HIS A 32 10.89 -10.71 -25.31
C HIS A 32 11.77 -11.97 -25.13
N ASN A 33 11.17 -13.17 -25.10
CA ASN A 33 11.88 -14.43 -24.82
C ASN A 33 12.74 -14.39 -23.53
N PHE A 34 12.33 -13.59 -22.55
CA PHE A 34 13.09 -13.35 -21.33
C PHE A 34 12.73 -14.40 -20.27
N THR A 35 13.70 -15.22 -19.86
CA THR A 35 13.52 -16.31 -18.88
C THR A 35 14.11 -16.01 -17.50
N GLY A 36 14.62 -14.79 -17.30
CA GLY A 36 15.25 -14.35 -16.05
C GLY A 36 14.28 -13.80 -15.00
N TRP A 37 14.84 -13.45 -13.84
CA TRP A 37 14.11 -12.73 -12.79
C TRP A 37 14.05 -11.23 -13.14
N THR A 38 12.87 -10.62 -13.03
CA THR A 38 12.65 -9.19 -13.28
C THR A 38 11.77 -8.58 -12.19
N GLN A 39 12.02 -7.30 -11.88
CA GLN A 39 11.21 -6.50 -10.97
C GLN A 39 9.74 -6.37 -11.43
N LEU A 40 9.45 -6.63 -12.71
CA LEU A 40 8.08 -6.67 -13.23
C LEU A 40 7.22 -7.75 -12.53
N LYS A 41 7.83 -8.86 -12.10
CA LYS A 41 7.14 -9.91 -11.34
C LYS A 41 6.67 -9.40 -9.97
N VAL A 42 7.41 -8.44 -9.40
CA VAL A 42 7.21 -7.90 -8.05
C VAL A 42 6.03 -6.90 -8.02
N VAL A 43 5.72 -6.28 -9.16
CA VAL A 43 4.58 -5.36 -9.33
C VAL A 43 3.26 -6.04 -8.95
N HIS A 44 3.06 -7.28 -9.39
CA HIS A 44 1.84 -8.05 -9.09
C HIS A 44 1.67 -8.26 -7.58
N THR A 45 2.72 -8.76 -6.92
CA THR A 45 2.65 -9.11 -5.49
C THR A 45 2.50 -7.87 -4.61
N HIS A 46 3.20 -6.77 -4.90
CA HIS A 46 3.09 -5.55 -4.10
C HIS A 46 1.75 -4.83 -4.31
N SER A 47 1.23 -4.82 -5.53
CA SER A 47 -0.09 -4.22 -5.80
C SER A 47 -1.21 -4.99 -5.09
N LEU A 48 -1.14 -6.32 -5.06
CA LEU A 48 -2.16 -7.13 -4.37
C LEU A 48 -1.97 -7.14 -2.85
N ALA A 49 -0.75 -7.31 -2.34
CA ALA A 49 -0.52 -7.38 -0.90
C ALA A 49 -0.65 -6.02 -0.22
N LEU A 50 0.06 -5.01 -0.71
CA LEU A 50 0.06 -3.67 -0.10
C LEU A 50 -1.12 -2.83 -0.62
N GLY A 51 -1.44 -2.87 -1.91
CA GLY A 51 -2.55 -2.09 -2.45
C GLY A 51 -3.92 -2.63 -2.09
N PHE A 52 -4.17 -3.92 -2.36
CA PHE A 52 -5.49 -4.51 -2.13
C PHE A 52 -5.68 -5.04 -0.71
N MET A 53 -4.84 -5.97 -0.25
CA MET A 53 -5.02 -6.65 1.05
C MET A 53 -4.89 -5.69 2.23
N LEU A 54 -3.85 -4.84 2.27
CA LEU A 54 -3.72 -3.87 3.35
C LEU A 54 -4.89 -2.87 3.35
N THR A 55 -5.33 -2.39 2.19
CA THR A 55 -6.47 -1.47 2.12
C THR A 55 -7.77 -2.14 2.59
N LEU A 56 -7.97 -3.45 2.31
CA LEU A 56 -9.09 -4.21 2.88
C LEU A 56 -9.00 -4.33 4.40
N ILE A 57 -7.81 -4.60 4.95
CA ILE A 57 -7.60 -4.63 6.40
C ILE A 57 -7.95 -3.27 7.00
N VAL A 58 -7.51 -2.17 6.39
CA VAL A 58 -7.84 -0.82 6.86
C VAL A 58 -9.33 -0.50 6.72
N LEU A 59 -10.01 -1.02 5.69
CA LEU A 59 -11.47 -0.92 5.58
C LEU A 59 -12.17 -1.62 6.75
N LEU A 60 -11.70 -2.80 7.16
CA LEU A 60 -12.23 -3.51 8.31
C LEU A 60 -11.93 -2.76 9.62
N LEU A 61 -10.72 -2.21 9.77
CA LEU A 61 -10.36 -1.40 10.93
C LEU A 61 -11.16 -0.10 11.01
N GLU A 62 -11.42 0.56 9.88
CA GLU A 62 -12.29 1.74 9.80
C GLU A 62 -13.71 1.38 10.25
N ARG A 63 -14.23 0.22 9.85
CA ARG A 63 -15.56 -0.25 10.27
C ARG A 63 -15.61 -0.59 11.77
N ALA A 64 -14.52 -1.11 12.34
CA ALA A 64 -14.46 -1.54 13.73
C ALA A 64 -14.17 -0.40 14.72
N PHE A 65 -13.24 0.49 14.37
CA PHE A 65 -12.69 1.51 15.27
C PHE A 65 -12.98 2.95 14.83
N THR A 66 -13.62 3.17 13.67
CA THR A 66 -13.93 4.51 13.15
C THR A 66 -12.68 5.40 13.07
N LEU A 67 -11.59 4.89 12.49
CA LEU A 67 -10.29 5.58 12.36
C LEU A 67 -10.42 6.98 11.72
N SER A 68 -11.39 7.17 10.82
CA SER A 68 -11.67 8.44 10.15
C SER A 68 -12.12 9.57 11.10
N GLN A 69 -12.48 9.26 12.35
CA GLN A 69 -12.69 10.24 13.40
C GLN A 69 -11.42 11.07 13.63
N HIS A 70 -10.23 10.47 13.48
CA HIS A 70 -8.94 11.15 13.55
C HIS A 70 -8.49 11.61 12.15
N ARG A 71 -9.20 12.61 11.60
CA ARG A 71 -9.00 13.11 10.22
C ARG A 71 -7.55 13.37 9.82
N GLY A 72 -6.71 13.91 10.72
CA GLY A 72 -5.30 14.17 10.42
C GLY A 72 -4.49 12.89 10.18
N ALA A 73 -4.52 11.95 11.12
CA ALA A 73 -3.77 10.70 11.02
C ALA A 73 -4.28 9.80 9.88
N PHE A 74 -5.61 9.73 9.71
CA PHE A 74 -6.23 8.99 8.62
C PHE A 74 -5.91 9.60 7.25
N ALA A 75 -5.85 10.93 7.13
CA ALA A 75 -5.45 11.59 5.89
C ALA A 75 -3.97 11.34 5.56
N THR A 76 -3.07 11.38 6.55
CA THR A 76 -1.65 11.05 6.37
C THR A 76 -1.47 9.62 5.88
N TYR A 77 -2.19 8.66 6.48
CA TYR A 77 -2.24 7.30 5.96
C TYR A 77 -2.75 7.28 4.52
N PHE A 78 -3.95 7.81 4.27
CA PHE A 78 -4.61 7.64 2.98
C PHE A 78 -3.79 8.26 1.84
N TRP A 79 -3.31 9.48 2.00
CA TRP A 79 -2.52 10.15 0.97
C TRP A 79 -1.08 9.64 0.91
N GLY A 80 -0.40 9.56 2.04
CA GLY A 80 0.99 9.12 2.09
C GLY A 80 1.16 7.69 1.59
N PHE A 81 0.28 6.78 2.02
CA PHE A 81 0.34 5.39 1.58
C PHE A 81 0.01 5.23 0.09
N ASN A 82 -1.09 5.82 -0.39
CA ASN A 82 -1.47 5.63 -1.81
C ASN A 82 -0.49 6.33 -2.76
N LEU A 83 0.02 7.52 -2.42
CA LEU A 83 1.03 8.21 -3.24
C LEU A 83 2.36 7.45 -3.22
N GLY A 84 2.81 7.01 -2.04
CA GLY A 84 4.02 6.19 -1.91
C GLY A 84 3.92 4.90 -2.70
N LEU A 85 2.79 4.19 -2.62
CA LEU A 85 2.56 2.96 -3.35
C LEU A 85 2.54 3.19 -4.86
N MET A 86 1.90 4.27 -5.35
CA MET A 86 1.91 4.64 -6.76
C MET A 86 3.35 4.86 -7.28
N VAL A 87 4.18 5.58 -6.52
CA VAL A 87 5.59 5.81 -6.88
C VAL A 87 6.36 4.49 -6.90
N THR A 88 6.23 3.65 -5.88
CA THR A 88 6.91 2.35 -5.81
C THR A 88 6.51 1.43 -6.97
N ILE A 89 5.22 1.31 -7.26
CA ILE A 89 4.73 0.48 -8.38
C ILE A 89 5.25 1.01 -9.73
N THR A 90 5.21 2.33 -9.93
CA THR A 90 5.73 2.95 -11.16
C THR A 90 7.21 2.64 -11.34
N MET A 91 8.02 2.76 -10.28
CA MET A 91 9.44 2.47 -10.34
C MET A 91 9.73 0.98 -10.57
N LEU A 92 8.95 0.07 -9.98
CA LEU A 92 9.07 -1.36 -10.26
C LEU A 92 8.75 -1.69 -11.72
N VAL A 93 7.75 -1.02 -12.33
CA VAL A 93 7.42 -1.17 -13.75
C VAL A 93 8.56 -0.67 -14.63
N VAL A 94 9.01 0.58 -14.42
CA VAL A 94 10.09 1.18 -15.21
C VAL A 94 11.35 0.33 -15.12
N HIS A 95 11.76 -0.04 -13.91
CA HIS A 95 12.96 -0.83 -13.69
C HIS A 95 12.83 -2.26 -14.25
N GLY A 96 11.65 -2.88 -14.12
CA GLY A 96 11.39 -4.19 -14.70
C GLY A 96 11.44 -4.21 -16.23
N ILE A 97 10.94 -3.16 -16.89
CA ILE A 97 11.01 -3.02 -18.36
C ILE A 97 12.46 -2.81 -18.80
N MET A 98 13.22 -1.96 -18.09
CA MET A 98 14.65 -1.74 -18.38
C MET A 98 15.45 -3.04 -18.27
N GLN A 99 15.20 -3.85 -17.24
CA GLN A 99 15.86 -5.16 -17.06
C GLN A 99 15.58 -6.13 -18.21
N VAL A 100 14.32 -6.19 -18.68
CA VAL A 100 13.95 -7.03 -19.82
C VAL A 100 14.60 -6.53 -21.12
N ASN A 101 14.80 -5.22 -21.25
CA ASN A 101 15.50 -4.60 -22.39
C ASN A 101 17.04 -4.64 -22.26
N GLY A 102 17.59 -5.42 -21.33
CA GLY A 102 19.04 -5.61 -21.17
C GLY A 102 19.78 -4.46 -20.49
N HIS A 103 19.08 -3.45 -19.97
CA HIS A 103 19.67 -2.33 -19.23
C HIS A 103 19.59 -2.64 -17.73
N THR A 104 20.62 -3.30 -17.20
CA THR A 104 20.71 -3.66 -15.78
C THR A 104 21.27 -2.56 -14.89
N ASP A 105 21.82 -1.50 -15.48
CA ASP A 105 22.38 -0.38 -14.74
C ASP A 105 21.26 0.51 -14.19
N VAL A 106 21.05 0.39 -12.87
CA VAL A 106 20.10 1.21 -12.15
C VAL A 106 20.70 2.60 -11.99
N SER A 107 20.21 3.56 -12.76
CA SER A 107 20.64 4.96 -12.58
C SER A 107 20.40 5.39 -11.13
N PRO A 108 21.34 6.13 -10.49
CA PRO A 108 21.17 6.66 -9.13
C PRO A 108 19.85 7.41 -8.93
N THR A 109 19.34 8.04 -9.99
CA THR A 109 18.05 8.74 -10.01
C THR A 109 16.86 7.81 -9.78
N ILE A 110 16.87 6.60 -10.36
CA ILE A 110 15.79 5.60 -10.21
C ILE A 110 15.77 5.08 -8.77
N SER A 111 16.95 4.80 -8.21
CA SER A 111 17.09 4.40 -6.81
C SER A 111 16.60 5.50 -5.84
N GLY A 112 16.93 6.76 -6.13
CA GLY A 112 16.46 7.91 -5.34
C GLY A 112 14.94 8.03 -5.31
N ILE A 113 14.27 7.90 -6.46
CA ILE A 113 12.81 8.01 -6.52
C ILE A 113 12.13 6.79 -5.88
N ALA A 114 12.69 5.59 -6.04
CA ALA A 114 12.22 4.40 -5.32
C ALA A 114 12.32 4.58 -3.79
N GLY A 115 13.40 5.21 -3.31
CA GLY A 115 13.58 5.58 -1.91
C GLY A 115 12.51 6.55 -1.40
N LEU A 116 12.13 7.56 -2.20
CA LEU A 116 11.03 8.47 -1.85
C LEU A 116 9.68 7.74 -1.72
N GLY A 117 9.41 6.76 -2.58
CA GLY A 117 8.26 5.87 -2.44
C GLY A 117 8.25 5.13 -1.10
N HIS A 118 9.40 4.56 -0.71
CA HIS A 118 9.55 3.88 0.57
C HIS A 118 9.35 4.80 1.78
N ILE A 119 9.89 6.02 1.75
CA ILE A 119 9.70 7.00 2.83
C ILE A 119 8.22 7.37 2.93
N SER A 120 7.57 7.63 1.81
CA SER A 120 6.14 7.98 1.77
C SER A 120 5.24 6.86 2.30
N LEU A 121 5.52 5.61 1.91
CA LEU A 121 4.86 4.42 2.46
C LEU A 121 5.04 4.33 3.99
N SER A 122 6.25 4.55 4.48
CA SER A 122 6.58 4.49 5.91
C SER A 122 5.80 5.54 6.69
N VAL A 123 5.77 6.78 6.21
CA VAL A 123 4.99 7.87 6.81
C VAL A 123 3.49 7.55 6.81
N GLY A 124 2.98 6.96 5.72
CA GLY A 124 1.59 6.50 5.62
C GLY A 124 1.25 5.43 6.67
N LEU A 125 2.10 4.41 6.84
CA LEU A 125 1.91 3.35 7.84
C LEU A 125 1.97 3.90 9.27
N ILE A 126 2.86 4.84 9.55
CA ILE A 126 2.92 5.52 10.85
C ILE A 126 1.60 6.25 11.12
N GLY A 127 1.07 6.96 10.13
CA GLY A 127 -0.25 7.61 10.21
C GLY A 127 -1.37 6.62 10.55
N LEU A 128 -1.34 5.42 9.96
CA LEU A 128 -2.31 4.35 10.25
C LEU A 128 -2.21 3.87 11.70
N MET A 129 -0.99 3.62 12.19
CA MET A 129 -0.79 3.17 13.57
C MET A 129 -1.21 4.24 14.58
N VAL A 130 -0.89 5.50 14.32
CA VAL A 130 -1.33 6.61 15.18
C VAL A 130 -2.85 6.73 15.21
N ALA A 131 -3.53 6.57 14.07
CA ALA A 131 -4.99 6.55 14.03
C ALA A 131 -5.55 5.37 14.85
N LEU A 132 -4.96 4.17 14.69
CA LEU A 132 -5.39 2.97 15.40
C LEU A 132 -5.21 3.10 16.91
N PHE A 133 -4.03 3.47 17.39
CA PHE A 133 -3.76 3.61 18.82
C PHE A 133 -4.65 4.65 19.51
N LYS A 134 -5.04 5.72 18.80
CA LYS A 134 -5.96 6.74 19.33
C LYS A 134 -7.42 6.27 19.37
N SER A 135 -7.80 5.33 18.51
CA SER A 135 -9.16 4.78 18.45
C SER A 135 -9.35 3.55 19.34
N LEU A 136 -8.30 3.02 19.97
CA LEU A 136 -8.43 1.91 20.92
C LEU A 136 -9.15 2.37 22.20
N PRO A 137 -10.12 1.60 22.71
CA PRO A 137 -10.74 1.90 23.99
C PRO A 137 -9.69 1.84 25.11
N THR A 138 -9.46 2.95 25.80
CA THR A 138 -8.68 2.93 27.04
C THR A 138 -9.53 2.26 28.12
N ALA A 139 -9.09 1.11 28.63
CA ALA A 139 -9.68 0.51 29.82
C ALA A 139 -9.61 1.54 30.96
N ASN A 140 -10.77 2.00 31.42
CA ASN A 140 -10.85 2.96 32.51
C ASN A 140 -10.65 2.20 33.83
N PRO A 141 -9.64 2.54 34.66
CA PRO A 141 -9.43 1.87 35.96
C PRO A 141 -10.66 1.95 36.89
N ARG A 142 -11.61 2.87 36.63
CA ARG A 142 -12.85 3.00 37.41
C ARG A 142 -13.87 1.88 37.17
N ASP A 143 -13.77 1.14 36.08
CA ASP A 143 -14.70 0.03 35.79
C ASP A 143 -14.35 -1.24 36.60
N GLN A 144 -13.14 -1.32 37.15
CA GLN A 144 -12.73 -2.43 38.02
C GLN A 144 -13.25 -2.28 39.46
N VAL A 145 -13.54 -1.05 39.91
CA VAL A 145 -13.99 -0.79 41.30
C VAL A 145 -15.48 -1.12 41.51
N ILE A 146 -16.27 -1.19 40.44
CA ILE A 146 -17.72 -1.49 40.52
C ILE A 146 -18.00 -3.01 40.48
N ILE A 147 -17.08 -3.82 39.96
CA ILE A 147 -17.26 -5.28 39.87
C ILE A 147 -16.85 -6.00 41.18
N ASP A 148 -16.09 -5.34 42.05
CA ASP A 148 -15.56 -5.89 43.32
C ASP A 148 -16.35 -5.44 44.57
N ARG A 149 -17.64 -5.11 44.43
CA ARG A 149 -18.57 -4.82 45.53
C ARG A 149 -19.89 -5.54 45.35
#